data_AF-A0A1T4U2T7-F1
#
_entry.id   AF-A0A1T4U2T7-F1
#
_cell.length_a   1.000
_cell.length_b   1.000
_cell.length_c   1.000
_cell.angle_alpha   90.00
_cell.angle_beta   90.00
_cell.angle_gamma   90.00
#
_symmetry.space_group_name_H-M   'P 1'
#
loop_
_entity.id
_entity.type
_entity.pdbx_description
1 polymer ?
#
loop_
_entity_poly.entity_id
_entity_poly.type
_entity_poly.pdbx_seq_one_letter_code
_entity_poly.pdbx_strand_id
1 'polypeptide(L)'
;MVELATLTLLEVDEALRLQGIGKSLLNALEAYAATITYELKVDCGAVIGRKPMQALLTNSGYEPPFASGDVKPAQWRKSLV
;
A
#
# COMPACT_ATOMS: atom_id res chain seq x y z
N MET A 1 10.83 11.98 13.62
CA MET A 1 9.61 11.57 12.92
C MET A 1 9.82 11.80 11.43
N VAL A 2 9.51 10.82 10.58
CA VAL A 2 9.75 10.90 9.14
C VAL A 2 8.51 11.46 8.46
N GLU A 3 8.70 12.44 7.58
CA GLU A 3 7.60 13.12 6.88
C GLU A 3 6.84 12.21 5.91
N LEU A 4 7.51 11.22 5.32
CA LEU A 4 6.95 10.36 4.27
C LEU A 4 7.49 8.93 4.37
N ALA A 5 6.61 7.94 4.35
CA ALA A 5 6.96 6.54 4.07
C ALA A 5 6.26 6.07 2.80
N THR A 6 7.02 5.49 1.87
CA THR A 6 6.48 4.98 0.59
C THR A 6 6.89 3.54 0.38
N LEU A 7 5.89 2.67 0.18
CA LEU A 7 6.07 1.31 -0.29
C LEU A 7 6.14 1.31 -1.82
N THR A 8 7.26 0.86 -2.37
CA THR A 8 7.51 0.82 -3.82
C THR A 8 7.30 -0.57 -4.42
N LEU A 9 7.54 -1.63 -3.65
CA LEU A 9 7.42 -3.00 -4.12
C LEU A 9 6.93 -3.93 -2.99
N LEU A 10 5.92 -4.75 -3.31
CA LEU A 10 5.48 -5.87 -2.50
C LEU A 10 5.21 -7.04 -3.44
N GLU A 11 6.04 -8.07 -3.36
CA GLU A 11 5.91 -9.27 -4.19
C GLU A 11 5.78 -10.51 -3.33
N VAL A 12 4.86 -11.37 -3.75
CA VAL A 12 4.63 -12.69 -3.19
C VAL A 12 4.68 -13.66 -4.34
N ASP A 13 5.43 -14.74 -4.14
CA ASP A 13 5.49 -15.86 -5.08
C ASP A 13 4.08 -16.29 -5.48
N GLU A 14 3.88 -16.52 -6.76
CA GLU A 14 2.61 -16.94 -7.32
C GLU A 14 2.09 -18.23 -6.67
N ALA A 15 2.98 -19.19 -6.37
CA ALA A 15 2.62 -20.44 -5.69
C ALA A 15 2.07 -20.23 -4.28
N LEU A 16 2.35 -19.06 -3.68
CA LEU A 16 2.00 -18.70 -2.31
C LEU A 16 0.90 -17.64 -2.23
N ARG A 17 0.34 -17.19 -3.36
CA ARG A 17 -0.79 -16.25 -3.37
C ARG A 17 -2.04 -16.86 -2.76
N LEU A 18 -2.98 -16.00 -2.37
CA LEU A 18 -4.25 -16.36 -1.71
C LEU A 18 -4.12 -17.00 -0.32
N GLN A 19 -2.92 -17.20 0.20
CA GLN A 19 -2.66 -17.67 1.57
C GLN A 19 -2.59 -16.54 2.61
N GLY A 20 -2.98 -15.31 2.23
CA GLY A 20 -2.93 -14.14 3.11
C GLY A 20 -1.55 -13.53 3.34
N ILE A 21 -0.47 -14.08 2.77
CA ILE A 21 0.91 -13.61 2.97
C ILE A 21 1.07 -12.13 2.61
N GLY A 22 0.54 -11.69 1.47
CA GLY A 22 0.61 -10.28 1.07
C GLY A 22 -0.05 -9.33 2.08
N LYS A 23 -1.15 -9.76 2.72
CA LYS A 23 -1.82 -9.00 3.77
C LYS A 23 -0.99 -8.97 5.05
N SER A 24 -0.42 -10.09 5.46
CA SER A 24 0.44 -10.15 6.65
C SER A 24 1.68 -9.26 6.51
N LEU A 25 2.31 -9.25 5.32
CA LEU A 25 3.44 -8.36 5.03
C LEU A 25 3.02 -6.90 5.05
N LEU A 26 1.89 -6.56 4.41
CA LEU A 26 1.37 -5.20 4.41
C LEU A 26 1.08 -4.71 5.84
N ASN A 27 0.44 -5.53 6.67
CA ASN A 27 0.16 -5.19 8.08
C ASN A 27 1.44 -4.96 8.89
N ALA A 28 2.48 -5.78 8.67
CA ALA A 28 3.76 -5.61 9.36
C ALA A 28 4.44 -4.28 8.96
N LEU A 29 4.35 -3.92 7.68
CA LEU A 29 4.85 -2.65 7.16
C LEU A 29 4.07 -1.46 7.71
N GLU A 30 2.75 -1.57 7.81
CA GLU A 30 1.89 -0.55 8.44
C GLU A 30 2.26 -0.35 9.91
N ALA A 31 2.43 -1.43 10.67
CA ALA A 31 2.81 -1.36 12.07
C ALA A 31 4.17 -0.68 12.26
N TYR A 32 5.15 -0.99 11.40
CA TYR A 32 6.45 -0.31 11.41
C TYR A 32 6.32 1.16 11.02
N ALA A 33 5.61 1.45 9.93
CA ALA A 33 5.41 2.81 9.45
C ALA A 33 4.73 3.69 10.50
N ALA A 34 3.78 3.16 11.28
CA ALA A 34 3.10 3.87 12.36
C ALA A 34 4.06 4.32 13.49
N THR A 35 5.23 3.68 13.62
CA THR A 35 6.25 4.10 14.62
C THR A 35 7.06 5.31 14.17
N ILE A 36 7.07 5.61 12.87
CA ILE A 36 7.94 6.63 12.27
C ILE A 36 7.18 7.72 11.52
N THR A 37 5.94 7.48 11.10
CA THR A 37 5.11 8.39 10.30
C THR A 37 3.62 8.19 10.59
N TYR A 38 2.80 9.10 10.07
CA TYR A 38 1.34 9.10 10.24
C TYR A 38 0.59 8.59 9.00
N GLU A 39 1.29 8.44 7.87
CA GLU A 39 0.68 8.07 6.59
C GLU A 39 1.60 7.11 5.83
N LEU A 40 1.04 6.01 5.33
CA LEU A 40 1.75 5.10 4.41
C LEU A 40 1.25 5.31 3.00
N LYS A 41 2.19 5.56 2.09
CA LYS A 41 1.94 5.70 0.65
C LYS A 41 2.35 4.44 -0.07
N VAL A 42 1.60 4.02 -1.07
CA VAL A 42 1.95 2.91 -1.96
C VAL A 42 1.96 3.42 -3.40
N ASP A 43 3.10 3.32 -4.07
CA ASP A 43 3.24 3.80 -5.44
C ASP A 43 2.78 2.73 -6.46
N CYS A 44 1.80 3.07 -7.30
CA CYS A 44 1.26 2.19 -8.33
C CYS A 44 2.00 2.21 -9.65
N GLY A 45 3.14 2.90 -9.78
CA GLY A 45 4.02 2.65 -10.93
C GLY A 45 4.25 1.15 -11.18
N ALA A 46 4.28 0.35 -10.11
CA ALA A 46 4.36 -1.12 -10.15
C ALA A 46 3.00 -1.89 -10.16
N VAL A 47 1.85 -1.20 -10.02
CA VAL A 47 0.52 -1.78 -9.71
C VAL A 47 -0.59 -1.41 -10.71
N ILE A 48 -0.36 -0.48 -11.65
CA ILE A 48 -1.36 -0.01 -12.64
C ILE A 48 -2.04 -1.15 -13.42
N GLY A 49 -1.42 -2.34 -13.55
CA GLY A 49 -2.02 -3.54 -14.15
C GLY A 49 -2.39 -4.69 -13.18
N ARG A 50 -2.06 -4.59 -11.89
CA ARG A 50 -2.16 -5.71 -10.94
C ARG A 50 -3.47 -5.63 -10.12
N LYS A 51 -4.59 -6.07 -10.71
CA LYS A 51 -5.91 -6.16 -10.03
C LYS A 51 -5.86 -6.78 -8.61
N PRO A 52 -5.08 -7.85 -8.35
CA PRO A 52 -5.02 -8.44 -7.01
C PRO A 52 -4.43 -7.49 -5.95
N MET A 53 -3.45 -6.67 -6.34
CA MET A 53 -2.83 -5.70 -5.42
C MET A 53 -3.77 -4.53 -5.16
N GLN A 54 -4.49 -4.03 -6.19
CA GLN A 54 -5.52 -3.02 -6.00
C GLN A 54 -6.61 -3.50 -5.04
N ALA A 55 -7.08 -4.75 -5.21
CA ALA A 55 -8.06 -5.35 -4.30
C ALA A 55 -7.51 -5.48 -2.87
N LEU A 56 -6.25 -5.88 -2.69
CA LEU A 56 -5.60 -5.95 -1.38
C LEU A 56 -5.58 -4.57 -0.69
N LEU A 57 -5.18 -3.52 -1.41
CA LEU A 57 -5.10 -2.15 -0.89
C LEU A 57 -6.49 -1.61 -0.52
N THR A 58 -7.48 -1.74 -1.40
CA THR A 58 -8.88 -1.34 -1.11
C THR A 58 -9.41 -2.05 0.13
N ASN A 59 -9.21 -3.38 0.23
CA ASN A 59 -9.65 -4.15 1.39
C ASN A 59 -8.88 -3.84 2.68
N SER A 60 -7.73 -3.17 2.56
CA SER A 60 -6.90 -2.75 3.69
C SER A 60 -7.14 -1.28 4.09
N GLY A 61 -8.10 -0.60 3.45
CA GLY A 61 -8.48 0.77 3.77
C GLY A 61 -7.61 1.85 3.13
N TYR A 62 -6.87 1.52 2.07
CA TYR A 62 -6.16 2.54 1.30
C TYR A 62 -7.12 3.27 0.36
N GLU A 63 -6.95 4.58 0.28
CA GLU A 63 -7.64 5.42 -0.68
C GLU A 63 -6.95 5.33 -2.05
N PRO A 64 -7.73 5.19 -3.14
CA PRO A 64 -7.18 5.11 -4.49
C PRO A 64 -6.67 6.48 -4.97
N PRO A 65 -5.72 6.49 -5.94
CA PRO A 65 -5.10 7.72 -6.43
C PRO A 65 -6.08 8.73 -7.05
N PHE A 66 -7.25 8.27 -7.49
CA PHE A 66 -8.28 9.12 -8.09
C PHE A 66 -9.16 9.86 -7.06
N ALA A 67 -9.03 9.56 -5.77
CA ALA A 67 -9.81 10.18 -4.70
C ALA A 67 -9.16 11.44 -4.11
N SER A 68 -7.83 11.59 -4.25
CA SER A 68 -7.08 12.75 -3.76
C SER A 68 -6.73 13.67 -4.92
N GLY A 69 -7.16 14.94 -4.87
CA GLY A 69 -6.96 15.95 -5.92
C GLY A 69 -5.50 16.39 -6.19
N ASP A 70 -4.51 15.64 -5.71
CA ASP A 70 -3.08 15.89 -5.90
C ASP A 70 -2.51 15.11 -7.09
N VAL A 71 -1.72 15.79 -7.91
CA VAL A 71 -1.24 15.41 -9.27
C VAL A 71 -0.20 14.28 -9.27
N LYS A 72 -0.42 13.17 -8.55
CA LYS A 72 0.39 11.94 -8.67
C LYS A 72 -0.51 10.76 -9.06
N PRO A 73 -0.61 10.40 -10.36
CA PRO A 73 -1.66 9.53 -10.91
C PRO A 73 -1.59 8.03 -10.50
N ALA A 74 -0.85 7.69 -9.45
CA ALA A 74 -0.58 6.31 -9.08
C ALA A 74 -0.46 6.05 -7.56
N GLN A 75 -0.62 7.04 -6.68
CA GLN A 75 -0.33 6.82 -5.25
C GLN A 75 -1.57 6.44 -4.44
N TRP A 76 -1.55 5.29 -3.78
CA TRP A 76 -2.54 4.94 -2.74
C TRP A 76 -2.05 5.42 -1.40
N ARG A 77 -2.99 5.83 -0.54
CA ARG A 77 -2.66 6.43 0.76
C ARG A 77 -3.52 5.83 1.86
N LYS A 78 -2.95 5.68 3.05
CA LYS A 78 -3.67 5.26 4.25
C LYS A 78 -3.14 6.03 5.45
N SER A 79 -4.04 6.63 6.22
CA SER A 79 -3.74 7.15 7.56
C SER A 79 -3.42 5.97 8.49
N LEU A 80 -2.32 6.07 9.23
CA LEU A 80 -1.92 5.12 10.26
C LEU A 80 -2.28 5.57 11.68
N VAL A 81 -2.96 6.72 11.78
CA VAL A 81 -3.45 7.33 13.02
C VAL A 81 -4.91 6.97 13.24
#